data_AF-A0A821KBD5-F1
#
_entry.id   AF-A0A821KBD5-F1
#
_cell.length_a   1.000
_cell.length_b   1.000
_cell.length_c   1.000
_cell.angle_alpha   90.00
_cell.angle_beta   90.00
_cell.angle_gamma   90.00
#
_symmetry.space_group_name_H-M   'P 1'
#
loop_
_entity.id
_entity.type
_entity.pdbx_description
1 polymer ?
#
loop_
_entity_poly.entity_id
_entity_poly.type
_entity_poly.pdbx_seq_one_letter_code
_entity_poly.pdbx_strand_id
1 'polypeptide(L)'
;MTDDDILIDLETFNEAMVHFKEAVDGRDLERMPTILNQLLTILKHIIEAYQLIDSIDVLEYAAKLIHLLQDVHSSENTNYNLEPFSHAIDQLALCLTARITNRFVVPSSSTNSDTIDSTNKSDNISSGRELDVLLEILMKRTDGVDVAHEHAKYLSKYMFSLIHYVQERSIEELEHAERTSKLANNCSLSSFLTTYRFLPGIDLMLKTLKKDATHHSKIQSTWMLLQTHEFVGKLDSWRTYHDNVRKTVKIQWDKCLKKF
;
A
#
# COMPACT_ATOMS: atom_id res chain seq x y z
N MET A 1 3.75 -9.92 20.12
CA MET A 1 3.62 -10.53 18.78
C MET A 1 4.13 -9.51 17.79
N THR A 2 5.05 -9.95 16.95
CA THR A 2 5.83 -9.13 16.02
C THR A 2 5.05 -8.89 14.73
N ASP A 3 5.31 -7.79 14.02
CA ASP A 3 4.65 -7.48 12.73
C ASP A 3 4.83 -8.61 11.69
N ASP A 4 5.87 -9.43 11.84
CA ASP A 4 6.11 -10.63 11.03
C ASP A 4 5.04 -11.71 11.23
N ASP A 5 4.43 -11.82 12.42
CA ASP A 5 3.38 -12.80 12.69
C ASP A 5 2.10 -12.46 11.91
N ILE A 6 1.79 -11.17 11.74
CA ILE A 6 0.62 -10.68 10.97
C ILE A 6 0.76 -11.05 9.51
N LEU A 7 1.97 -10.90 8.96
CA LEU A 7 2.22 -11.16 7.54
C LEU A 7 2.07 -12.65 7.23
N ILE A 8 2.56 -13.52 8.12
CA ILE A 8 2.42 -14.98 8.00
C ILE A 8 0.95 -15.37 8.05
N ASP A 9 0.19 -14.89 9.05
CA ASP A 9 -1.23 -15.21 9.18
C ASP A 9 -2.05 -14.72 7.97
N LEU A 10 -1.70 -13.55 7.43
CA LEU A 10 -2.32 -13.00 6.23
C LEU A 10 -1.96 -13.77 4.95
N GLU A 11 -0.73 -14.26 4.84
CA GLU A 11 -0.29 -15.10 3.73
C GLU A 11 -1.06 -16.43 3.73
N THR A 12 -1.21 -17.07 4.89
CA THR A 12 -2.07 -18.26 5.03
C THR A 12 -3.54 -17.98 4.72
N PHE A 13 -4.05 -16.79 5.07
CA PHE A 13 -5.42 -16.39 4.71
C PHE A 13 -5.58 -16.21 3.20
N ASN A 14 -4.61 -15.56 2.55
CA ASN A 14 -4.61 -15.35 1.10
C ASN A 14 -4.49 -16.68 0.34
N GLU A 15 -3.65 -17.61 0.81
CA GLU A 15 -3.57 -18.98 0.27
C GLU A 15 -4.91 -19.71 0.41
N ALA A 16 -5.58 -19.61 1.56
CA ALA A 16 -6.90 -20.18 1.76
C ALA A 16 -7.97 -19.54 0.86
N MET A 17 -7.89 -18.22 0.59
CA MET A 17 -8.77 -17.54 -0.37
C MET A 17 -8.54 -18.01 -1.81
N VAL A 18 -7.29 -18.22 -2.22
CA VAL A 18 -6.93 -18.73 -3.54
C VAL A 18 -7.45 -20.16 -3.71
N HIS A 19 -7.24 -21.03 -2.74
CA HIS A 19 -7.77 -22.40 -2.77
C HIS A 19 -9.30 -22.45 -2.75
N PHE A 20 -9.96 -21.51 -2.07
CA PHE A 20 -11.41 -21.37 -2.14
C PHE A 20 -11.85 -20.96 -3.54
N LYS A 21 -11.21 -19.95 -4.14
CA LYS A 21 -11.51 -19.49 -5.50
C LYS A 21 -11.28 -20.59 -6.56
N GLU A 22 -10.21 -21.35 -6.44
CA GLU A 22 -9.92 -22.51 -7.30
C GLU A 22 -11.00 -23.60 -7.18
N ALA A 23 -11.46 -23.88 -5.97
CA ALA A 23 -12.53 -24.85 -5.77
C ALA A 23 -13.89 -24.32 -6.28
N VAL A 24 -14.14 -23.00 -6.23
CA VAL A 24 -15.35 -22.34 -6.76
C VAL A 24 -15.34 -22.47 -8.28
N ASP A 25 -14.23 -22.12 -8.91
CA ASP A 25 -14.03 -22.22 -10.37
C ASP A 25 -14.03 -23.69 -10.85
N GLY A 26 -13.55 -24.62 -10.02
CA GLY A 26 -13.56 -26.06 -10.28
C GLY A 26 -14.91 -26.76 -10.07
N ARG A 27 -15.93 -26.07 -9.55
CA ARG A 27 -17.23 -26.64 -9.13
C ARG A 27 -17.10 -27.84 -8.18
N ASP A 28 -16.10 -27.80 -7.30
CA ASP A 28 -15.83 -28.86 -6.32
C ASP A 28 -16.68 -28.62 -5.05
N LEU A 29 -17.99 -28.85 -5.16
CA LEU A 29 -18.99 -28.57 -4.12
C LEU A 29 -18.71 -29.27 -2.77
N GLU A 30 -17.99 -30.40 -2.78
CA GLU A 30 -17.63 -31.12 -1.55
C GLU A 30 -16.51 -30.43 -0.74
N ARG A 31 -15.64 -29.68 -1.41
CA ARG A 31 -14.50 -29.00 -0.77
C ARG A 31 -14.82 -27.55 -0.35
N MET A 32 -15.81 -26.94 -0.99
CA MET A 32 -16.36 -25.62 -0.66
C MET A 32 -16.58 -25.36 0.85
N PRO A 33 -17.40 -26.16 1.57
CA PRO A 33 -17.69 -25.88 2.97
C PRO A 33 -16.49 -26.06 3.89
N THR A 34 -15.58 -26.99 3.58
CA THR A 34 -14.39 -27.27 4.37
C THR A 34 -13.38 -26.12 4.28
N ILE A 35 -13.15 -25.62 3.06
CA ILE A 35 -12.24 -24.50 2.81
C ILE A 35 -12.85 -23.19 3.34
N LEU A 36 -14.16 -22.99 3.24
CA LEU A 36 -14.82 -21.84 3.87
C LEU A 36 -14.66 -21.86 5.39
N ASN A 37 -14.86 -23.00 6.04
CA ASN A 37 -14.66 -23.11 7.49
C ASN A 37 -13.20 -22.83 7.89
N GLN A 38 -12.23 -23.28 7.09
CA GLN A 38 -10.82 -22.91 7.29
C GLN A 38 -10.62 -21.40 7.14
N LEU A 39 -11.16 -20.80 6.08
CA LEU A 39 -11.10 -19.35 5.83
C LEU A 39 -11.71 -18.54 6.97
N LEU A 40 -12.88 -18.93 7.46
CA LEU A 40 -13.57 -18.28 8.58
C LEU A 40 -12.84 -18.47 9.90
N THR A 41 -12.19 -19.61 10.12
CA THR A 41 -11.39 -19.87 11.32
C THR A 41 -10.14 -19.00 11.33
N ILE A 42 -9.45 -18.89 10.18
CA ILE A 42 -8.28 -18.02 10.02
C ILE A 42 -8.71 -16.56 10.14
N LEU A 43 -9.83 -16.16 9.52
CA LEU A 43 -10.37 -14.80 9.64
C LEU A 43 -10.71 -14.47 11.10
N LYS A 44 -11.36 -15.39 11.81
CA LYS A 44 -11.67 -15.24 13.24
C LYS A 44 -10.39 -15.12 14.07
N HIS A 45 -9.37 -15.93 13.77
CA HIS A 45 -8.07 -15.84 14.43
C HIS A 45 -7.43 -14.47 14.20
N ILE A 46 -7.43 -13.95 12.97
CA ILE A 46 -6.90 -12.63 12.62
C ILE A 46 -7.68 -11.51 13.31
N ILE A 47 -9.01 -11.63 13.40
CA ILE A 47 -9.88 -10.68 14.10
C ILE A 47 -9.56 -10.65 15.60
N GLU A 48 -9.46 -11.83 16.24
CA GLU A 48 -9.20 -11.97 17.68
C GLU A 48 -7.76 -11.62 18.07
N ALA A 49 -6.77 -12.01 17.27
CA ALA A 49 -5.34 -11.85 17.56
C ALA A 49 -4.84 -10.41 17.37
N TYR A 50 -5.42 -9.67 16.42
CA TYR A 50 -4.83 -8.39 16.00
C TYR A 50 -5.69 -7.17 16.26
N GLN A 51 -6.88 -7.34 16.87
CA GLN A 51 -7.94 -6.31 16.93
C GLN A 51 -8.05 -5.58 15.57
N LEU A 52 -7.90 -6.34 14.48
CA LEU A 52 -7.87 -5.83 13.12
C LEU A 52 -9.29 -5.43 12.73
N ILE A 53 -9.65 -4.26 13.22
CA ILE A 53 -10.71 -3.34 12.82
C ILE A 53 -12.10 -3.95 12.90
N ASP A 54 -12.86 -3.40 13.84
CA ASP A 54 -14.32 -3.47 14.03
C ASP A 54 -15.08 -2.93 12.79
N SER A 55 -14.73 -3.38 11.58
CA SER A 55 -15.34 -2.98 10.32
C SER A 55 -16.52 -3.88 10.06
N ILE A 56 -17.70 -3.31 10.24
CA ILE A 56 -19.00 -3.89 9.87
C ILE A 56 -18.91 -4.50 8.46
N ASP A 57 -18.18 -3.89 7.53
CA ASP A 57 -18.02 -4.34 6.14
C ASP A 57 -17.37 -5.73 6.01
N VAL A 58 -16.27 -6.02 6.72
CA VAL A 58 -15.57 -7.32 6.60
C VAL A 58 -16.46 -8.44 7.15
N LEU A 59 -17.15 -8.17 8.25
CA LEU A 59 -18.12 -9.08 8.84
C LEU A 59 -19.36 -9.25 7.96
N GLU A 60 -19.83 -8.19 7.30
CA GLU A 60 -20.96 -8.22 6.38
C GLU A 60 -20.65 -9.03 5.12
N TYR A 61 -19.47 -8.90 4.53
CA TYR A 61 -19.06 -9.70 3.37
C TYR A 61 -18.79 -11.17 3.74
N ALA A 62 -18.20 -11.42 4.92
CA ALA A 62 -18.10 -12.78 5.45
C ALA A 62 -19.49 -13.41 5.68
N ALA A 63 -20.45 -12.63 6.23
CA ALA A 63 -21.83 -13.07 6.41
C ALA A 63 -22.57 -13.31 5.08
N LYS A 64 -22.36 -12.45 4.07
CA LYS A 64 -22.89 -12.65 2.70
C LYS A 64 -22.35 -13.94 2.09
N LEU A 65 -21.08 -14.27 2.32
CA LEU A 65 -20.45 -15.46 1.78
C LEU A 65 -20.93 -16.74 2.50
N ILE A 66 -21.19 -16.67 3.80
CA ILE A 66 -21.88 -17.73 4.55
C ILE A 66 -23.32 -17.93 4.04
N HIS A 67 -24.06 -16.85 3.83
CA HIS A 67 -25.44 -16.91 3.33
C HIS A 67 -25.50 -17.48 1.90
N LEU A 68 -24.59 -17.06 1.02
CA LEU A 68 -24.44 -17.61 -0.33
C LEU A 68 -24.14 -19.11 -0.28
N LEU A 69 -23.25 -19.56 0.63
CA LEU A 69 -22.94 -20.97 0.79
C LEU A 69 -24.11 -21.78 1.39
N GLN A 70 -24.90 -21.16 2.28
CA GLN A 70 -26.11 -21.76 2.84
C GLN A 70 -27.22 -21.91 1.79
N ASP A 71 -27.34 -20.98 0.86
CA ASP A 71 -28.26 -21.04 -0.28
C ASP A 71 -27.87 -22.17 -1.25
N VAL A 72 -26.56 -22.33 -1.51
CA VAL A 72 -26.02 -23.45 -2.31
C VAL A 72 -26.24 -24.81 -1.65
N HIS A 73 -26.18 -24.89 -0.31
CA HIS A 73 -26.40 -26.13 0.43
C HIS A 73 -27.89 -26.49 0.59
N SER A 74 -28.79 -25.50 0.46
CA SER A 74 -30.24 -25.69 0.60
C SER A 74 -30.92 -26.12 -0.71
N SER A 75 -30.26 -25.96 -1.85
CA SER A 75 -30.80 -26.31 -3.17
C SER A 75 -29.90 -27.34 -3.86
N GLU A 76 -30.44 -28.52 -4.16
CA GLU A 76 -29.74 -29.62 -4.85
C GLU A 76 -29.61 -29.37 -6.37
N ASN A 77 -29.37 -28.13 -6.83
CA ASN A 77 -29.33 -27.79 -8.25
C ASN A 77 -27.91 -27.54 -8.77
N THR A 78 -27.48 -28.31 -9.77
CA THR A 78 -26.14 -28.28 -10.37
C THR A 78 -25.84 -27.07 -11.29
N ASN A 79 -26.65 -26.01 -11.24
CA ASN A 79 -26.52 -24.82 -12.11
C ASN A 79 -26.63 -23.53 -11.28
N TYR A 80 -25.67 -23.32 -10.38
CA TYR A 80 -25.49 -22.04 -9.71
C TYR A 80 -24.66 -21.09 -10.55
N ASN A 81 -25.08 -19.82 -10.60
CA ASN A 81 -24.22 -18.76 -11.06
C ASN A 81 -23.16 -18.50 -9.97
N LEU A 82 -21.89 -18.75 -10.27
CA LEU A 82 -20.76 -18.61 -9.35
C LEU A 82 -20.18 -17.17 -9.33
N GLU A 83 -20.66 -16.28 -10.21
CA GLU A 83 -20.25 -14.87 -10.21
C GLU A 83 -20.48 -14.15 -8.87
N PRO A 84 -21.62 -14.30 -8.17
CA PRO A 84 -21.84 -13.63 -6.89
C PRO A 84 -20.86 -14.08 -5.80
N PHE A 85 -20.40 -15.33 -5.85
CA PHE A 85 -19.36 -15.84 -4.96
C PHE A 85 -18.01 -15.22 -5.27
N SER A 86 -17.58 -15.24 -6.54
CA SER A 86 -16.32 -14.60 -6.94
C SER A 86 -16.33 -13.11 -6.58
N HIS A 87 -17.47 -12.43 -6.79
CA HIS A 87 -17.60 -11.02 -6.44
C HIS A 87 -17.50 -10.77 -4.93
N ALA A 88 -18.18 -11.56 -4.10
CA ALA A 88 -18.10 -11.42 -2.64
C ALA A 88 -16.69 -11.69 -2.10
N ILE A 89 -15.97 -12.65 -2.69
CA ILE A 89 -14.57 -12.95 -2.37
C ILE A 89 -13.66 -11.77 -2.73
N ASP A 90 -13.79 -11.25 -3.96
CA ASP A 90 -12.96 -10.15 -4.44
C ASP A 90 -13.21 -8.87 -3.62
N GLN A 91 -14.46 -8.63 -3.17
CA GLN A 91 -14.79 -7.54 -2.25
C GLN A 91 -14.19 -7.75 -0.85
N LEU A 92 -14.23 -8.97 -0.30
CA LEU A 92 -13.61 -9.30 0.99
C LEU A 92 -12.09 -9.09 0.94
N ALA A 93 -11.43 -9.56 -0.13
CA ALA A 93 -10.00 -9.37 -0.34
C ALA A 93 -9.64 -7.89 -0.44
N LEU A 94 -10.43 -7.11 -1.19
CA LEU A 94 -10.21 -5.68 -1.37
C LEU A 94 -10.39 -4.91 -0.07
N CYS A 95 -11.43 -5.21 0.72
CA CYS A 95 -11.64 -4.62 2.04
C CYS A 95 -10.48 -4.92 2.99
N LEU A 96 -10.04 -6.17 3.09
CA LEU A 96 -8.91 -6.55 3.94
C LEU A 96 -7.61 -5.88 3.49
N THR A 97 -7.33 -5.89 2.17
CA THR A 97 -6.13 -5.26 1.60
C THR A 97 -6.09 -3.75 1.88
N ALA A 98 -7.22 -3.05 1.69
CA ALA A 98 -7.31 -1.61 1.93
C ALA A 98 -7.05 -1.26 3.41
N ARG A 99 -7.53 -2.10 4.34
CA ARG A 99 -7.35 -1.89 5.77
C ARG A 99 -5.93 -2.17 6.25
N ILE A 100 -5.31 -3.22 5.73
CA ILE A 100 -3.91 -3.56 6.01
C ILE A 100 -3.02 -2.45 5.44
N THR A 101 -3.30 -2.01 4.23
CA THR A 101 -2.63 -0.85 3.61
C THR A 101 -2.77 0.39 4.49
N ASN A 102 -3.97 0.74 4.99
CA ASN A 102 -4.13 1.89 5.90
C ASN A 102 -3.41 1.76 7.26
N ARG A 103 -3.07 0.53 7.70
CA ARG A 103 -2.30 0.31 8.94
C ARG A 103 -0.79 0.41 8.70
N PHE A 104 -0.30 -0.13 7.59
CA PHE A 104 1.12 -0.12 7.24
C PHE A 104 1.56 1.15 6.48
N VAL A 105 0.61 1.84 5.85
CA VAL A 105 0.82 3.13 5.19
C VAL A 105 0.47 4.23 6.18
N VAL A 106 1.50 4.96 6.62
CA VAL A 106 1.37 6.25 7.33
C VAL A 106 0.32 7.11 6.63
N PRO A 107 -0.67 7.69 7.34
CA PRO A 107 -1.76 8.40 6.71
C PRO A 107 -1.24 9.66 6.03
N SER A 108 -1.10 9.60 4.70
CA SER A 108 -1.09 10.78 3.86
C SER A 108 -2.47 11.42 3.95
N SER A 109 -2.50 12.61 4.54
CA SER A 109 -3.61 13.55 4.49
C SER A 109 -4.24 13.60 3.09
N SER A 110 -5.52 13.24 3.04
CA SER A 110 -6.58 13.81 2.21
C SER A 110 -6.21 14.20 0.78
N THR A 111 -6.57 13.36 -0.19
CA THR A 111 -7.02 13.85 -1.50
C THR A 111 -8.51 13.63 -1.60
N ASN A 112 -9.26 14.73 -1.53
CA ASN A 112 -10.70 14.76 -1.74
C ASN A 112 -11.04 14.18 -3.12
N SER A 113 -11.91 13.18 -3.14
CA SER A 113 -12.85 12.96 -4.23
C SER A 113 -14.21 12.66 -3.60
N ASP A 114 -15.13 13.59 -3.80
CA ASP A 114 -16.49 13.58 -3.29
C ASP A 114 -17.25 12.30 -3.65
N THR A 115 -17.95 11.70 -2.69
CA THR A 115 -19.42 11.69 -2.59
C THR A 115 -19.89 10.61 -1.62
N ILE A 116 -20.97 10.95 -0.90
CA ILE A 116 -21.85 10.09 -0.08
C ILE A 116 -21.49 9.97 1.41
N ASP A 117 -22.14 10.88 2.12
CA ASP A 117 -22.89 10.70 3.37
C ASP A 117 -22.15 10.72 4.71
N SER A 118 -22.82 11.44 5.59
CA SER A 118 -22.38 11.81 6.93
C SER A 118 -22.35 10.61 7.85
N THR A 119 -21.57 10.79 8.92
CA THR A 119 -21.56 10.05 10.19
C THR A 119 -20.36 9.09 10.30
N ASN A 120 -19.27 9.59 10.87
CA ASN A 120 -18.52 8.94 11.97
C ASN A 120 -17.32 9.81 12.38
N LYS A 121 -17.45 10.46 13.54
CA LYS A 121 -16.34 11.00 14.33
C LYS A 121 -15.67 9.85 15.06
N SER A 122 -14.64 9.26 14.46
CA SER A 122 -13.68 8.34 15.09
C SER A 122 -12.75 7.91 13.96
N ASP A 123 -11.50 8.37 13.85
CA ASP A 123 -10.36 7.71 14.51
C ASP A 123 -9.05 8.52 14.37
N ASN A 124 -9.06 9.82 14.66
CA ASN A 124 -7.80 10.60 14.78
C ASN A 124 -7.22 10.62 16.22
N ILE A 125 -7.72 9.79 17.13
CA ILE A 125 -7.39 9.86 18.57
C ILE A 125 -6.11 9.08 18.93
N SER A 126 -5.65 8.15 18.08
CA SER A 126 -4.46 7.32 18.39
C SER A 126 -3.15 8.13 18.37
N SER A 127 -2.99 9.08 17.44
CA SER A 127 -1.75 9.86 17.31
C SER A 127 -1.64 10.98 18.34
N GLY A 128 -2.78 11.53 18.80
CA GLY A 128 -2.81 12.60 19.79
C GLY A 128 -2.31 12.14 21.17
N ARG A 129 -2.76 10.95 21.63
CA ARG A 129 -2.38 10.42 22.94
C ARG A 129 -0.88 10.13 23.06
N GLU A 130 -0.26 9.63 22.00
CA GLU A 130 1.17 9.33 21.99
C GLU A 130 2.02 10.61 21.98
N LEU A 131 1.56 11.64 21.26
CA LEU A 131 2.18 12.96 21.26
C LEU A 131 2.05 13.65 22.63
N ASP A 132 0.90 13.51 23.30
CA ASP A 132 0.67 14.06 24.64
C ASP A 132 1.59 13.43 25.68
N VAL A 133 1.80 12.11 25.63
CA VAL A 133 2.74 11.39 26.51
C VAL A 133 4.18 11.83 26.22
N LEU A 134 4.57 11.96 24.95
CA LEU A 134 5.91 12.43 24.58
C LEU A 134 6.15 13.87 25.06
N LEU A 135 5.14 14.73 24.94
CA LEU A 135 5.17 16.11 25.42
C LEU A 135 5.33 16.15 26.94
N GLU A 136 4.57 15.33 27.67
CA GLU A 136 4.68 15.23 29.14
C GLU A 136 6.09 14.79 29.56
N ILE A 137 6.68 13.82 28.87
CA ILE A 137 8.06 13.36 29.11
C ILE A 137 9.06 14.49 28.84
N LEU A 138 8.93 15.20 27.72
CA LEU A 138 9.81 16.30 27.35
C LEU A 138 9.70 17.48 28.32
N MET A 139 8.50 17.81 28.80
CA MET A 139 8.29 18.91 29.77
C MET A 139 8.89 18.63 31.15
N LYS A 140 8.99 17.35 31.55
CA LYS A 140 9.62 16.95 32.81
C LYS A 140 11.16 16.98 32.77
N ARG A 141 11.75 17.08 31.58
CA ARG A 141 13.20 17.12 31.40
C ARG A 141 13.74 18.55 31.42
N THR A 142 14.89 18.75 32.06
CA THR A 142 15.60 20.04 32.09
C THR A 142 16.12 20.46 30.72
N ASP A 143 16.43 19.49 29.85
CA ASP A 143 16.93 19.67 28.48
C ASP A 143 15.86 19.40 27.42
N GLY A 144 14.58 19.26 27.80
CA GLY A 144 13.52 18.80 26.91
C GLY A 144 13.32 19.66 25.66
N VAL A 145 13.46 20.98 25.78
CA VAL A 145 13.36 21.90 24.64
C VAL A 145 14.51 21.71 23.65
N ASP A 146 15.73 21.47 24.15
CA ASP A 146 16.90 21.25 23.30
C ASP A 146 16.83 19.88 22.61
N VAL A 147 16.35 18.84 23.32
CA VAL A 147 16.09 17.50 22.73
C VAL A 147 15.03 17.58 21.64
N ALA A 148 13.91 18.27 21.86
CA ALA A 148 12.86 18.44 20.87
C ALA A 148 13.36 19.23 19.65
N HIS A 149 14.17 20.28 19.88
CA HIS A 149 14.78 21.05 18.80
C HIS A 149 15.76 20.22 17.97
N GLU A 150 16.61 19.44 18.64
CA GLU A 150 17.58 18.56 17.98
C GLU A 150 16.87 17.47 17.17
N HIS A 151 15.83 16.85 17.72
CA HIS A 151 15.00 15.89 17.00
C HIS A 151 14.39 16.51 15.73
N ALA A 152 13.79 17.71 15.83
CA ALA A 152 13.24 18.42 14.67
C ALA A 152 14.32 18.80 13.63
N LYS A 153 15.57 19.02 14.06
CA LYS A 153 16.72 19.25 13.17
C LYS A 153 17.09 17.99 12.39
N TYR A 154 17.16 16.84 13.06
CA TYR A 154 17.47 15.58 12.39
C TYR A 154 16.33 15.10 11.50
N LEU A 155 15.07 15.33 11.90
CA LEU A 155 13.92 15.03 11.06
C LEU A 155 13.96 15.82 9.74
N SER A 156 14.29 17.12 9.79
CA SER A 156 14.48 17.95 8.59
C SER A 156 15.60 17.42 7.67
N LYS A 157 16.72 16.97 8.25
CA LYS A 157 17.83 16.35 7.49
C LYS A 157 17.45 15.01 6.89
N TYR A 158 16.73 14.17 7.64
CA TYR A 158 16.23 12.89 7.16
C TYR A 158 15.27 13.08 5.98
N MET A 159 14.31 14.00 6.11
CA MET A 159 13.39 14.35 5.03
C MET A 159 14.13 14.85 3.79
N PHE A 160 15.18 15.65 3.95
CA PHE A 160 16.03 16.06 2.83
C PHE A 160 16.63 14.85 2.10
N SER A 161 17.25 13.93 2.84
CA SER A 161 17.85 12.74 2.25
C SER A 161 16.82 11.86 1.53
N LEU A 162 15.61 11.70 2.09
CA LEU A 162 14.53 10.97 1.44
C LEU A 162 14.06 11.64 0.14
N ILE A 163 13.78 12.93 0.20
CA ILE A 163 13.32 13.71 -0.98
C ILE A 163 14.38 13.65 -2.08
N HIS A 164 15.64 13.86 -1.71
CA HIS A 164 16.76 13.79 -2.65
C HIS A 164 16.91 12.39 -3.25
N TYR A 165 16.83 11.34 -2.44
CA TYR A 165 16.89 9.96 -2.93
C TYR A 165 15.79 9.66 -3.95
N VAL A 166 14.54 10.04 -3.65
CA VAL A 166 13.41 9.85 -4.57
C VAL A 166 13.62 10.62 -5.87
N GLN A 167 14.12 11.85 -5.79
CA GLN A 167 14.42 12.67 -6.95
C GLN A 167 15.49 12.03 -7.85
N GLU A 168 16.65 11.67 -7.30
CA GLU A 168 17.73 11.05 -8.06
C GLU A 168 17.31 9.69 -8.62
N ARG A 169 16.68 8.85 -7.79
CA ARG A 169 16.18 7.54 -8.22
C ARG A 169 15.23 7.67 -9.40
N SER A 170 14.33 8.66 -9.40
CA SER A 170 13.38 8.87 -10.50
C SER A 170 14.07 9.22 -11.82
N ILE A 171 15.19 9.95 -11.75
CA ILE A 171 15.99 10.32 -12.92
C ILE A 171 16.76 9.10 -13.42
N GLU A 172 17.46 8.39 -12.53
CA GLU A 172 18.22 7.18 -12.86
C GLU A 172 17.33 6.10 -13.49
N GLU A 173 16.13 5.90 -12.94
CA GLU A 173 15.16 4.92 -13.45
C GLU A 173 14.67 5.28 -14.87
N LEU A 174 14.44 6.57 -15.14
CA LEU A 174 14.07 7.06 -16.47
C LEU A 174 15.20 6.80 -17.48
N GLU A 175 16.44 7.15 -17.13
CA GLU A 175 17.59 6.93 -18.01
C GLU A 175 17.86 5.44 -18.26
N HIS A 176 17.74 4.59 -17.23
CA HIS A 176 17.88 3.15 -17.36
C HIS A 176 16.82 2.57 -18.31
N ALA A 177 15.56 2.99 -18.16
CA ALA A 177 14.48 2.55 -19.03
C ALA A 177 14.68 3.02 -20.48
N GLU A 178 15.19 4.23 -20.69
CA GLU A 178 15.53 4.75 -22.02
C GLU A 178 16.63 3.93 -22.70
N ARG A 179 17.74 3.65 -21.99
CA ARG A 179 18.85 2.83 -22.51
C ARG A 179 18.37 1.41 -22.86
N THR A 180 17.55 0.82 -22.00
CA THR A 180 16.97 -0.52 -22.21
C THR A 180 16.04 -0.55 -23.42
N SER A 181 15.19 0.46 -23.59
CA SER A 181 14.30 0.58 -24.75
C SER A 181 15.09 0.72 -26.07
N LYS A 182 16.16 1.53 -26.08
CA LYS A 182 17.07 1.63 -27.24
C LYS A 182 17.70 0.29 -27.58
N LEU A 183 18.21 -0.44 -26.59
CA LEU A 183 18.78 -1.76 -26.79
C LEU A 183 17.73 -2.76 -27.34
N ALA A 184 16.53 -2.77 -26.77
CA ALA A 184 15.45 -3.66 -27.18
C ALA A 184 15.00 -3.42 -28.62
N ASN A 185 14.85 -2.14 -29.02
CA ASN A 185 14.52 -1.75 -30.38
C ASN A 185 15.63 -2.14 -31.36
N ASN A 186 16.89 -1.88 -31.03
CA ASN A 186 18.04 -2.26 -31.86
C ASN A 186 18.13 -3.79 -32.05
N CYS A 187 17.90 -4.56 -30.98
CA CYS A 187 17.88 -6.01 -31.03
C CYS A 187 16.73 -6.52 -31.89
N SER A 188 15.51 -5.98 -31.72
CA SER A 188 14.34 -6.36 -32.51
C SER A 188 14.50 -6.07 -34.00
N LEU A 189 15.31 -5.08 -34.37
CA LEU A 189 15.64 -4.74 -35.76
C LEU A 189 16.84 -5.51 -36.32
N SER A 190 17.48 -6.37 -35.51
CA SER A 190 18.62 -7.17 -35.94
C SER A 190 18.26 -8.03 -37.14
N SER A 191 19.08 -7.96 -38.19
CA SER A 191 18.95 -8.76 -39.41
C SER A 191 18.81 -10.26 -39.12
N PHE A 192 19.44 -10.73 -38.04
CA PHE A 192 19.31 -12.11 -37.59
C PHE A 192 17.86 -12.46 -37.17
N LEU A 193 17.25 -11.65 -36.29
CA LEU A 193 15.89 -11.93 -35.79
C LEU A 193 14.81 -11.71 -36.86
N THR A 194 15.05 -10.83 -37.82
CA THR A 194 14.13 -10.59 -38.95
C THR A 194 14.20 -11.70 -40.00
N THR A 195 15.40 -12.26 -40.24
CA THR A 195 15.61 -13.32 -41.25
C THR A 195 15.24 -14.70 -40.72
N TYR A 196 15.60 -15.03 -39.47
CA TYR A 196 15.47 -16.38 -38.91
C TYR A 196 14.20 -16.57 -38.07
N ARG A 197 13.09 -15.92 -38.43
CA ARG A 197 11.82 -15.90 -37.65
C ARG A 197 11.24 -17.29 -37.32
N PHE A 198 11.64 -18.32 -38.05
CA PHE A 198 11.19 -19.72 -37.90
C PHE A 198 11.87 -20.47 -36.74
N LEU A 199 12.88 -19.89 -36.08
CA LEU A 199 13.57 -20.54 -34.98
C LEU A 199 12.68 -20.63 -33.72
N PRO A 200 12.75 -21.74 -32.95
CA PRO A 200 11.98 -21.88 -31.72
C PRO A 200 12.29 -20.76 -30.71
N GLY A 201 11.25 -20.24 -30.05
CA GLY A 201 11.40 -19.26 -28.98
C GLY A 201 11.62 -17.80 -29.43
N ILE A 202 11.75 -17.51 -30.73
CA ILE A 202 11.92 -16.13 -31.21
C ILE A 202 10.69 -15.27 -30.94
N ASP A 203 9.47 -15.82 -31.05
CA ASP A 203 8.25 -15.06 -30.70
C ASP A 203 8.22 -14.62 -29.23
N LEU A 204 8.68 -15.49 -28.33
CA LEU A 204 8.82 -15.16 -26.92
C LEU A 204 9.86 -14.05 -26.74
N MET A 205 11.01 -14.15 -27.41
CA MET A 205 12.07 -13.14 -27.38
C MET A 205 11.56 -11.77 -27.86
N LEU A 206 10.91 -11.70 -29.03
CA LEU A 206 10.38 -10.45 -29.56
C LEU A 206 9.28 -9.86 -28.66
N LYS A 207 8.45 -10.71 -28.04
CA LYS A 207 7.45 -10.26 -27.06
C LYS A 207 8.12 -9.63 -25.83
N THR A 208 9.21 -10.21 -25.34
CA THR A 208 10.00 -9.65 -24.23
C THR A 208 10.67 -8.33 -24.63
N LEU A 209 11.30 -8.27 -25.81
CA LEU A 209 11.90 -7.02 -26.33
C LEU A 209 10.85 -5.90 -26.48
N LYS A 210 9.65 -6.25 -26.97
CA LYS A 210 8.54 -5.30 -27.06
C LYS A 210 8.08 -4.82 -25.68
N LYS A 211 8.05 -5.71 -24.68
CA LYS A 211 7.74 -5.33 -23.28
C LYS A 211 8.74 -4.30 -22.78
N ASP A 212 10.04 -4.54 -22.97
CA ASP A 212 11.11 -3.61 -22.56
C ASP A 212 11.01 -2.26 -23.28
N ALA A 213 10.68 -2.27 -24.57
CA ALA A 213 10.45 -1.04 -25.34
C ALA A 213 9.25 -0.23 -24.77
N THR A 214 8.15 -0.90 -24.44
CA THR A 214 6.95 -0.25 -23.85
C THR A 214 7.12 0.15 -22.39
N HIS A 215 8.05 -0.47 -21.66
CA HIS A 215 8.33 -0.15 -20.26
C HIS A 215 8.83 1.29 -20.11
N HIS A 216 9.68 1.76 -21.03
CA HIS A 216 10.15 3.14 -21.03
C HIS A 216 9.01 4.16 -21.08
N SER A 217 7.99 3.96 -21.92
CA SER A 217 6.84 4.87 -21.99
C SER A 217 6.08 4.95 -20.67
N LYS A 218 5.95 3.84 -19.93
CA LYS A 218 5.28 3.82 -18.62
C LYS A 218 6.07 4.59 -17.57
N ILE A 219 7.39 4.39 -17.52
CA ILE A 219 8.29 5.12 -16.61
C ILE A 219 8.30 6.60 -16.96
N GLN A 220 8.35 6.95 -18.25
CA GLN A 220 8.30 8.34 -18.70
C GLN A 220 7.00 9.05 -18.30
N SER A 221 5.83 8.40 -18.47
CA SER A 221 4.55 8.96 -18.02
C SER A 221 4.50 9.13 -16.50
N THR A 222 5.02 8.18 -15.74
CA THR A 222 5.06 8.24 -14.27
C THR A 222 5.99 9.37 -13.80
N TRP A 223 7.16 9.50 -14.40
CA TRP A 223 8.11 10.58 -14.13
C TRP A 223 7.50 11.96 -14.47
N MET A 224 6.83 12.08 -15.62
CA MET A 224 6.10 13.31 -16.00
C MET A 224 5.02 13.68 -14.99
N LEU A 225 4.29 12.69 -14.45
CA LEU A 225 3.28 12.92 -13.42
C LEU A 225 3.90 13.48 -12.13
N LEU A 226 5.02 12.89 -11.69
CA LEU A 226 5.78 13.35 -10.53
C LEU A 226 6.24 14.82 -10.68
N GLN A 227 6.68 15.21 -11.89
CA GLN A 227 7.08 16.58 -12.18
C GLN A 227 5.90 17.54 -12.31
N THR A 228 4.85 17.15 -13.05
CA THR A 228 3.68 18.00 -13.32
C THR A 228 2.94 18.38 -12.04
N HIS A 229 2.86 17.47 -11.07
CA HIS A 229 2.24 17.76 -9.78
C HIS A 229 3.17 18.45 -8.78
N GLU A 230 4.42 18.74 -9.18
CA GLU A 230 5.48 19.31 -8.34
C GLU A 230 5.62 18.58 -7.01
N PHE A 231 5.46 17.24 -7.01
CA PHE A 231 5.40 16.46 -5.77
C PHE A 231 6.67 16.65 -4.92
N VAL A 232 7.83 16.51 -5.56
CA VAL A 232 9.15 16.70 -4.92
C VAL A 232 9.33 18.15 -4.46
N GLY A 233 8.95 19.12 -5.30
CA GLY A 233 9.06 20.55 -4.97
C GLY A 233 8.17 20.97 -3.78
N LYS A 234 6.94 20.44 -3.72
CA LYS A 234 6.01 20.68 -2.60
C LYS A 234 6.55 20.12 -1.30
N LEU A 235 7.04 18.88 -1.31
CA LEU A 235 7.65 18.26 -0.12
C LEU A 235 8.87 19.06 0.36
N ASP A 236 9.71 19.52 -0.55
CA ASP A 236 10.88 20.32 -0.18
C ASP A 236 10.49 21.69 0.39
N SER A 237 9.45 22.31 -0.17
CA SER A 237 8.90 23.58 0.34
C SER A 237 8.35 23.43 1.76
N TRP A 238 7.63 22.33 2.05
CA TRP A 238 7.08 22.02 3.37
C TRP A 238 8.18 21.76 4.39
N ARG A 239 9.17 20.93 4.02
CA ARG A 239 10.37 20.70 4.83
C ARG A 239 11.05 22.03 5.19
N THR A 240 11.26 22.90 4.20
CA THR A 240 11.91 24.21 4.38
C THR A 240 11.10 25.13 5.29
N TYR A 241 9.77 25.15 5.13
CA TYR A 241 8.87 25.90 6.00
C TYR A 241 9.02 25.45 7.47
N HIS A 242 8.93 24.15 7.74
CA HIS A 242 9.07 23.61 9.10
C HIS A 242 10.49 23.82 9.67
N ASP A 243 11.54 23.74 8.84
CA ASP A 243 12.91 24.05 9.25
C ASP A 243 13.07 25.52 9.68
N ASN A 244 12.39 26.45 8.99
CA ASN A 244 12.37 27.86 9.33
C ASN A 244 11.57 28.16 10.60
N VAL A 245 10.42 27.49 10.79
CA VAL A 245 9.66 27.57 12.05
C VAL A 245 10.53 27.08 13.21
N ARG A 246 11.23 25.95 13.06
CA ARG A 246 12.16 25.43 14.08
C ARG A 246 13.24 26.45 14.45
N LYS A 247 13.87 27.10 13.46
CA LYS A 247 14.90 28.13 13.70
C LYS A 247 14.33 29.33 14.46
N THR A 248 13.13 29.79 14.09
CA THR A 248 12.44 30.91 14.75
C THR A 248 12.15 30.60 16.21
N VAL A 249 11.61 29.40 16.50
CA VAL A 249 11.32 28.94 17.86
C VAL A 249 12.60 28.86 18.70
N LYS A 250 13.71 28.38 18.14
CA LYS A 250 15.00 28.34 18.86
C LYS A 250 15.51 29.73 19.22
N ILE A 251 15.40 30.69 18.30
CA ILE A 251 15.78 32.09 18.57
C ILE A 251 14.90 32.68 19.70
N GLN A 252 13.60 32.37 19.71
CA GLN A 252 12.70 32.82 20.79
C GLN A 252 13.08 32.19 22.13
N TRP A 253 13.37 30.88 22.15
CA TRP A 253 13.82 30.18 23.35
C TRP A 253 15.13 30.74 23.90
N ASP A 254 16.14 30.94 23.05
CA ASP A 254 17.44 31.48 23.46
C ASP A 254 17.31 32.93 23.98
N LYS A 255 16.36 33.72 23.46
CA LYS A 255 16.02 35.04 24.01
C LYS A 255 15.37 34.96 25.39
N CYS A 256 14.51 33.97 25.63
CA CYS A 256 13.92 33.75 26.95
C CYS A 256 14.99 33.34 27.95
N LEU A 257 15.86 32.40 27.61
CA LEU A 257 16.99 31.97 28.45
C LEU A 257 17.90 33.13 28.87
N LYS A 258 18.14 34.11 28.00
CA LYS A 258 18.96 35.30 28.31
C LYS A 258 18.26 36.35 29.18
N LYS A 259 16.94 36.25 29.36
CA LYS A 259 16.15 37.14 30.23
C LYS A 259 16.02 36.62 31.66
N PHE A 260 16.47 35.39 31.91
CA PHE A 260 16.63 34.79 33.22
C PHE A 260 18.11 34.78 33.61
#